data_AF-A0A931KM29-F1
#
_entry.id   AF-A0A931KM29-F1
#
_cell.length_a   1.000
_cell.length_b   1.000
_cell.length_c   1.000
_cell.angle_alpha   90.00
_cell.angle_beta   90.00
_cell.angle_gamma   90.00
#
_symmetry.space_group_name_H-M   'P 1'
#
loop_
_entity.id
_entity.type
_entity.pdbx_description
1 polymer ?
#
loop_
_entity_poly.entity_id
_entity_poly.type
_entity_poly.pdbx_seq_one_letter_code
_entity_poly.pdbx_strand_id
1 'polypeptide(L)'
;MSPDTTMALMQAGQQVADKAGFAVKQSAVGKNGANDPKAVESAAQDFEAVMIAEMLKPMLETVEVDSMFGGGKGEEIFRGMMVQEYGKMIAKTGGIGIADHVKAELIRQQGQSALNSLPMPANAIENLQKDMTDGIE
;
A
#
# COMPACT_ATOMS: atom_id res chain seq x y z
N MET A 1 5.02 31.14 23.51
CA MET A 1 5.20 29.93 22.68
C MET A 1 5.88 30.39 21.41
N SER A 2 7.17 30.08 21.24
CA SER A 2 7.90 30.47 20.02
C SER A 2 7.40 29.63 18.84
N PRO A 3 7.50 30.14 17.60
CA PRO A 3 7.20 29.39 16.38
C PRO A 3 7.91 28.03 16.31
N ASP A 4 9.10 27.94 16.91
CA ASP A 4 9.93 26.73 16.93
C ASP A 4 9.33 25.58 17.75
N THR A 5 8.61 25.88 18.84
CA THR A 5 7.98 24.84 19.66
C THR A 5 6.80 24.19 18.92
N THR A 6 6.07 24.96 18.11
CA THR A 6 4.96 24.45 17.29
C THR A 6 5.46 23.57 16.15
N MET A 7 6.57 23.93 15.51
CA MET A 7 7.23 23.10 14.49
C MET A 7 7.78 21.80 15.07
N ALA A 8 8.36 21.83 16.27
CA ALA A 8 8.87 20.63 16.94
C ALA A 8 7.75 19.64 17.33
N LEU A 9 6.60 20.13 17.80
CA LEU A 9 5.42 19.30 18.08
C LEU A 9 4.77 18.75 16.80
N MET A 10 4.78 19.51 15.71
CA MET A 10 4.26 19.06 14.42
C MET A 10 5.17 17.98 13.79
N GLN A 11 6.49 18.07 13.96
CA GLN A 11 7.44 17.03 13.56
C GLN A 11 7.35 15.78 14.44
N ALA A 12 7.15 15.92 15.74
CA ALA A 12 6.94 14.79 16.64
C ALA A 12 5.65 14.02 16.31
N GLY A 13 4.57 14.72 15.92
CA GLY A 13 3.33 14.11 15.45
C GLY A 13 3.51 13.27 14.17
N GLN A 14 4.37 13.70 13.26
CA GLN A 14 4.67 12.97 12.03
C GLN A 14 5.51 11.70 12.29
N GLN A 15 6.46 11.75 13.24
CA GLN A 15 7.34 10.62 13.56
C GLN A 15 6.65 9.49 14.34
N VAL A 16 5.56 9.78 15.06
CA VAL A 16 4.79 8.76 15.79
C VAL A 16 3.88 7.97 14.84
N ALA A 17 3.47 8.55 13.71
CA ALA A 17 2.70 7.85 12.67
C ALA A 17 3.53 6.81 11.90
N ASP A 18 4.84 7.02 11.74
CA ASP A 18 5.76 6.10 11.06
C ASP A 18 5.98 4.76 11.82
N LYS A 19 5.72 4.72 13.14
CA LYS A 19 5.96 3.52 13.98
C LYS A 19 4.86 2.45 13.88
N ALA A 20 3.74 2.74 13.23
CA ALA A 20 2.77 1.72 12.85
C ALA A 20 3.21 1.16 11.49
N GLY A 21 3.82 -0.03 11.48
CA GLY A 21 4.56 -0.65 10.36
C GLY A 21 3.83 -0.85 9.01
N PHE A 22 2.67 -0.23 8.82
CA PHE A 22 1.95 -0.12 7.56
C PHE A 22 2.34 1.15 6.78
N ALA A 23 2.62 2.27 7.47
CA ALA A 23 2.86 3.57 6.82
C ALA A 23 4.22 3.67 6.12
N VAL A 24 5.25 2.97 6.61
CA VAL A 24 6.60 2.97 6.04
C VAL A 24 6.65 2.31 4.65
N LYS A 25 5.82 1.30 4.39
CA LYS A 25 5.76 0.64 3.08
C LYS A 25 4.89 1.40 2.07
N GLN A 26 3.81 2.04 2.53
CA GLN A 26 2.95 2.87 1.68
C GLN A 26 3.67 4.15 1.20
N SER A 27 4.54 4.72 2.04
CA SER A 27 5.33 5.91 1.71
C SER A 27 6.43 5.65 0.68
N ALA A 28 6.93 4.41 0.59
CA ALA A 28 7.85 4.02 -0.48
C ALA A 28 7.15 4.04 -1.84
N VAL A 29 5.93 3.51 -1.96
CA VAL A 29 5.18 3.47 -3.23
C VAL A 29 4.77 4.87 -3.72
N GLY A 30 4.45 5.81 -2.82
CA GLY A 30 3.83 7.09 -3.20
C GLY A 30 4.73 8.18 -3.80
N LYS A 31 6.07 8.07 -3.72
CA LYS A 31 6.98 9.12 -4.26
C LYS A 31 8.07 8.63 -5.21
N ASN A 32 8.60 7.41 -5.04
CA ASN A 32 9.66 6.86 -5.92
C ASN A 32 9.61 5.32 -6.07
N GLY A 33 8.98 4.60 -5.14
CA GLY A 33 8.80 3.15 -5.18
C GLY A 33 7.70 2.69 -6.14
N ALA A 34 6.90 3.62 -6.68
CA ALA A 34 6.04 3.38 -7.85
C ALA A 34 6.84 2.88 -9.07
N ASN A 35 8.15 3.19 -9.18
CA ASN A 35 8.98 2.71 -10.28
C ASN A 35 9.87 1.52 -9.88
N ASP A 36 9.74 0.99 -8.66
CA ASP A 36 10.51 -0.16 -8.19
C ASP A 36 9.65 -1.43 -8.26
N PRO A 37 9.92 -2.35 -9.21
CA PRO A 37 9.18 -3.60 -9.33
C PRO A 37 9.17 -4.42 -8.04
N LYS A 38 10.23 -4.35 -7.21
CA LYS A 38 10.29 -5.07 -5.94
C LYS A 38 9.37 -4.44 -4.89
N ALA A 39 9.20 -3.12 -4.91
CA ALA A 39 8.28 -2.45 -4.01
C ALA A 39 6.83 -2.79 -4.35
N VAL A 40 6.49 -2.88 -5.65
CA VAL A 40 5.15 -3.30 -6.10
C VAL A 40 4.86 -4.75 -5.72
N GLU A 41 5.81 -5.65 -5.97
CA GLU A 41 5.69 -7.06 -5.58
C GLU A 41 5.50 -7.21 -4.07
N SER A 42 6.33 -6.54 -3.27
CA SER A 42 6.24 -6.56 -1.80
C SER A 42 4.89 -6.01 -1.30
N ALA A 43 4.41 -4.90 -1.86
CA ALA A 43 3.12 -4.31 -1.49
C ALA A 43 1.94 -5.23 -1.84
N ALA A 44 2.01 -5.91 -2.99
CA ALA A 44 0.98 -6.86 -3.39
C ALA A 44 0.96 -8.13 -2.52
N GLN A 45 2.15 -8.65 -2.16
CA GLN A 45 2.29 -9.76 -1.23
C GLN A 45 1.81 -9.40 0.19
N ASP A 46 2.13 -8.19 0.67
CA ASP A 46 1.64 -7.71 1.97
C ASP A 46 0.11 -7.58 1.99
N PHE A 47 -0.48 -7.11 0.89
CA PHE A 47 -1.94 -7.04 0.76
C PHE A 47 -2.58 -8.43 0.85
N GLU A 48 -2.04 -9.40 0.10
CA GLU A 48 -2.51 -10.78 0.16
C GLU A 48 -2.35 -11.38 1.56
N ALA A 49 -1.23 -11.12 2.24
CA ALA A 49 -0.99 -11.58 3.60
C ALA A 49 -2.06 -11.08 4.59
N VAL A 50 -2.43 -9.79 4.51
CA VAL A 50 -3.50 -9.24 5.35
C VAL A 50 -4.84 -9.86 5.02
N MET A 51 -5.16 -10.06 3.73
CA MET A 51 -6.41 -10.71 3.36
C MET A 51 -6.49 -12.14 3.91
N ILE A 52 -5.43 -12.94 3.73
CA ILE A 52 -5.37 -14.30 4.26
C ILE A 52 -5.55 -14.27 5.78
N ALA A 53 -4.89 -13.34 6.48
CA ALA A 53 -5.05 -13.17 7.91
C ALA A 53 -6.51 -12.89 8.30
N GLU A 54 -7.21 -12.02 7.57
CA GLU A 54 -8.65 -11.76 7.78
C GLU A 54 -9.51 -13.02 7.55
N MET A 55 -9.20 -13.81 6.52
CA MET A 55 -9.91 -15.06 6.22
C MET A 55 -9.70 -16.14 7.28
N LEU A 56 -8.57 -16.11 7.99
CA LEU A 56 -8.24 -17.04 9.06
C LEU A 56 -8.86 -16.67 10.42
N LYS A 57 -9.34 -15.43 10.60
CA LYS A 57 -9.94 -14.98 11.88
C LYS A 57 -11.10 -15.85 12.35
N PRO A 58 -12.09 -16.23 11.51
CA PRO A 58 -13.20 -17.07 11.95
C PRO A 58 -12.74 -18.43 12.46
N MET A 59 -11.66 -19.00 11.90
CA MET A 59 -11.11 -20.26 12.41
C MET A 59 -10.60 -20.13 13.84
N LEU A 60 -9.99 -18.99 14.19
CA LEU A 60 -9.58 -18.76 15.58
C LEU A 60 -10.74 -18.55 16.55
N GLU A 61 -11.79 -17.84 16.09
CA GLU A 61 -12.98 -17.59 16.90
C GLU A 61 -13.75 -18.88 17.21
N THR A 62 -13.62 -19.90 16.35
CA THR A 62 -14.23 -21.21 16.57
C THR A 62 -13.48 -22.11 17.56
N VAL A 63 -12.27 -21.73 17.98
CA VAL A 63 -11.50 -22.49 18.98
C VAL A 63 -12.00 -22.12 20.37
N GLU A 64 -12.70 -23.05 21.03
CA GLU A 64 -13.12 -22.89 22.42
C GLU A 64 -11.91 -22.66 23.32
N VAL A 65 -11.96 -21.61 24.13
CA VAL A 65 -10.97 -21.32 25.18
C VAL A 65 -11.52 -21.81 26.52
N ASP A 66 -10.71 -22.56 27.27
CA ASP A 66 -11.05 -23.03 28.61
C ASP A 66 -11.30 -21.82 29.52
N SER A 67 -12.48 -21.70 30.13
CA SER A 67 -12.84 -20.51 30.92
C SER A 67 -12.03 -20.32 32.20
N MET A 68 -11.33 -21.36 32.70
CA MET A 68 -10.55 -21.31 33.94
C MET A 68 -9.06 -21.08 33.72
N PHE A 69 -8.49 -21.56 32.61
CA PHE A 69 -7.04 -21.51 32.35
C PHE A 69 -6.66 -20.95 30.96
N GLY A 70 -7.64 -20.65 30.12
CA GLY A 70 -7.47 -20.09 28.77
C GLY A 70 -8.32 -18.84 28.56
N GLY A 71 -7.97 -18.08 27.53
CA GLY A 71 -8.63 -16.83 27.21
C GLY A 71 -8.13 -15.63 28.01
N GLY A 72 -8.39 -14.44 27.46
CA GLY A 72 -7.97 -13.17 28.02
C GLY A 72 -7.32 -12.26 26.97
N LYS A 73 -7.24 -10.96 27.28
CA LYS A 73 -6.78 -9.93 26.34
C LYS A 73 -5.35 -10.17 25.84
N GLY A 74 -4.48 -10.76 26.66
CA GLY A 74 -3.11 -11.10 26.26
C GLY A 74 -3.06 -12.23 25.22
N GLU A 75 -3.89 -13.26 25.42
CA GLU A 75 -4.01 -14.38 24.49
C GLU A 75 -4.66 -13.93 23.17
N GLU A 76 -5.68 -13.08 23.23
CA GLU A 76 -6.33 -12.50 22.05
C GLU A 76 -5.34 -11.73 21.16
N ILE A 77 -4.51 -10.87 21.78
CA ILE A 77 -3.46 -10.14 21.07
C ILE A 77 -2.43 -11.10 20.48
N PHE A 78 -1.99 -12.11 21.24
CA PHE A 78 -1.03 -13.09 20.76
C PHE A 78 -1.56 -13.92 19.58
N ARG A 79 -2.81 -14.37 19.67
CA ARG A 79 -3.52 -15.07 18.59
C ARG A 79 -3.61 -14.19 17.34
N GLY A 80 -3.96 -12.92 17.50
CA GLY A 80 -3.97 -11.95 16.41
C GLY A 80 -2.59 -11.82 15.73
N MET A 81 -1.51 -11.70 16.51
CA MET A 81 -0.15 -11.66 15.96
C MET A 81 0.22 -12.97 15.23
N MET A 82 -0.16 -14.13 15.78
CA MET A 82 0.08 -15.42 15.13
C MET A 82 -0.61 -15.53 13.78
N VAL A 83 -1.87 -15.09 13.67
CA VAL A 83 -2.60 -15.09 12.39
C VAL A 83 -1.92 -14.20 11.36
N GLN A 84 -1.45 -13.03 11.77
CA GLN A 84 -0.74 -12.12 10.88
C GLN A 84 0.54 -12.77 10.33
N GLU A 85 1.29 -13.47 11.18
CA GLU A 85 2.48 -14.21 10.73
C GLU A 85 2.12 -15.39 9.82
N TYR A 86 1.04 -16.12 10.12
CA TYR A 86 0.54 -17.17 9.21
C TYR A 86 0.14 -16.60 7.85
N GLY A 87 -0.58 -15.47 7.81
CA GLY A 87 -0.95 -14.79 6.57
C GLY A 87 0.29 -14.43 5.72
N LYS A 88 1.33 -13.86 6.35
CA LYS A 88 2.61 -13.55 5.68
C LYS A 88 3.32 -14.78 5.15
N MET A 89 3.36 -15.85 5.96
CA MET A 89 4.01 -17.09 5.56
C MET A 89 3.32 -17.74 4.37
N ILE A 90 1.98 -17.76 4.36
CA ILE A 90 1.19 -18.31 3.27
C ILE A 90 1.35 -17.46 2.01
N ALA A 91 1.23 -16.14 2.09
CA ALA A 91 1.44 -15.23 0.96
C ALA A 91 2.84 -15.42 0.34
N LYS A 92 3.88 -15.60 1.16
CA LYS A 92 5.26 -15.77 0.69
C LYS A 92 5.53 -17.11 0.00
N THR A 93 4.83 -18.19 0.36
CA THR A 93 5.06 -19.54 -0.19
C THR A 93 4.20 -19.89 -1.40
N GLY A 94 3.41 -18.94 -1.90
CA GLY A 94 2.60 -19.11 -3.11
C GLY A 94 1.17 -18.58 -2.99
N GLY A 95 0.72 -18.26 -1.77
CA GLY A 95 -0.51 -17.54 -1.53
C GLY A 95 -1.75 -18.17 -2.18
N ILE A 96 -2.72 -17.32 -2.51
CA ILE A 96 -3.93 -17.67 -3.25
C ILE A 96 -3.94 -17.05 -4.65
N GLY A 97 -2.90 -16.29 -5.02
CA GLY A 97 -2.69 -15.68 -6.33
C GLY A 97 -3.23 -14.25 -6.46
N ILE A 98 -3.69 -13.65 -5.36
CA ILE A 98 -4.26 -12.30 -5.38
C ILE A 98 -3.16 -11.24 -5.51
N ALA A 99 -1.97 -11.52 -4.99
CA ALA A 99 -0.82 -10.65 -5.16
C ALA A 99 -0.53 -10.33 -6.64
N ASP A 100 -0.70 -11.29 -7.55
CA ASP A 100 -0.45 -11.05 -8.97
C ASP A 100 -1.45 -10.08 -9.60
N HIS A 101 -2.73 -10.22 -9.25
CA HIS A 101 -3.78 -9.31 -9.71
C HIS A 101 -3.60 -7.90 -9.15
N VAL A 102 -3.25 -7.79 -7.87
CA VAL A 102 -2.98 -6.51 -7.21
C VAL A 102 -1.77 -5.83 -7.81
N LYS A 103 -0.69 -6.57 -8.06
CA LYS A 103 0.50 -6.07 -8.76
C LYS A 103 0.16 -5.53 -10.14
N ALA A 104 -0.61 -6.27 -10.93
CA ALA A 104 -1.02 -5.83 -12.26
C ALA A 104 -1.81 -4.51 -12.21
N GLU A 105 -2.72 -4.38 -11.24
CA GLU A 105 -3.51 -3.16 -11.05
C GLU A 105 -2.65 -2.00 -10.56
N LEU A 106 -1.70 -2.23 -9.64
CA LEU A 106 -0.76 -1.21 -9.18
C LEU A 106 0.08 -0.66 -10.35
N ILE A 107 0.58 -1.53 -11.23
CA ILE A 107 1.33 -1.13 -12.44
C ILE A 107 0.43 -0.33 -13.39
N ARG A 108 -0.82 -0.74 -13.58
CA ARG A 108 -1.78 -0.04 -14.44
C ARG A 108 -2.04 1.39 -13.95
N GLN A 109 -2.22 1.55 -12.63
CA GLN A 109 -2.43 2.86 -12.01
C GLN A 109 -1.20 3.75 -12.09
N GLN A 110 0.01 3.18 -12.00
CA GLN A 110 1.26 3.91 -12.21
C GLN A 110 1.38 4.40 -13.65
N GLY A 111 1.07 3.56 -14.64
CA GLY A 111 1.08 3.93 -16.05
C GLY A 111 0.12 5.08 -16.37
N GLN A 112 -1.09 5.05 -15.81
CA GLN A 112 -2.06 6.15 -15.96
C GLN A 112 -1.61 7.43 -15.28
N SER A 113 -0.98 7.33 -14.10
CA SER A 113 -0.46 8.49 -13.37
C SER A 113 0.72 9.14 -14.10
N ALA A 114 1.61 8.33 -14.70
CA ALA A 114 2.72 8.81 -15.52
C ALA A 114 2.22 9.53 -16.80
N LEU A 115 1.23 8.95 -17.50
CA LEU A 115 0.62 9.55 -18.69
C LEU A 115 -0.06 10.90 -18.40
N ASN A 116 -0.70 11.05 -17.25
CA ASN A 116 -1.35 12.31 -16.87
C ASN A 116 -0.35 13.42 -16.46
N SER A 117 0.91 13.05 -16.20
CA SER A 117 1.98 13.98 -15.79
C SER A 117 2.89 14.43 -16.94
N LEU A 118 2.70 13.92 -18.17
CA LEU A 118 3.43 14.39 -19.34
C LEU A 118 3.03 15.85 -19.61
N PRO A 119 3.95 16.83 -19.50
CA PRO A 119 3.66 18.16 -20.00
C PRO A 119 3.45 18.03 -21.51
N MET A 120 2.23 18.30 -21.97
CA MET A 120 1.97 18.52 -23.40
C MET A 120 3.06 19.47 -23.90
N PRO A 121 3.88 19.09 -24.90
CA PRO A 121 4.89 20.00 -25.40
C PRO A 121 4.17 21.25 -25.88
N ALA A 122 4.63 22.42 -25.45
CA ALA A 122 3.99 23.71 -25.71
C ALA A 122 3.68 23.97 -27.19
N ASN A 123 4.36 23.25 -28.08
CA ASN A 123 4.25 23.37 -29.53
C ASN A 123 3.21 22.40 -30.16
N ALA A 124 2.55 21.53 -29.37
CA ALA A 124 1.54 20.61 -29.89
C ALA A 124 0.28 21.33 -30.39
N ILE A 125 -0.07 22.47 -29.78
CA ILE A 125 -1.22 23.29 -30.17
C ILE A 125 -0.88 24.14 -31.41
N GLU A 126 0.36 24.61 -31.51
CA GLU A 126 0.86 25.44 -32.64
C GLU A 126 0.95 24.63 -33.94
N ASN A 127 1.45 23.39 -33.86
CA ASN A 127 1.56 22.52 -35.04
C ASN A 127 0.19 22.00 -35.53
N LEU A 128 -0.82 21.93 -34.65
CA LEU A 128 -2.18 21.55 -35.03
C LEU A 128 -2.95 22.71 -35.68
N GLN A 129 -2.66 23.96 -35.30
CA GLN A 129 -3.25 25.14 -35.94
C GLN A 129 -2.68 25.40 -37.33
N LYS A 130 -1.37 25.16 -37.52
CA LYS A 130 -0.71 25.34 -38.82
C LYS A 130 -1.19 24.35 -39.89
N ASP A 131 -1.37 23.09 -39.50
CA ASP A 131 -1.84 22.02 -40.40
C ASP A 131 -3.30 22.21 -40.87
N MET A 132 -4.11 22.95 -40.10
CA MET A 132 -5.47 23.34 -40.49
C MET A 132 -5.55 24.61 -41.36
N THR A 133 -4.51 25.45 -41.36
CA THR A 133 -4.48 26.69 -42.17
C THR A 133 -3.78 26.51 -43.52
N ASP A 134 -2.86 25.56 -43.64
CA ASP A 134 -2.11 25.31 -44.89
C ASP A 134 -2.89 24.44 -45.91
N GLY A 135 -4.05 23.90 -45.53
CA GLY A 135 -4.88 23.02 -46.39
C GLY A 135 -5.99 23.73 -47.20
N ILE A 136 -6.03 25.07 -47.21
CA ILE A 136 -7.04 25.86 -47.93
C ILE A 136 -6.41 26.90 -48.88
N GLU A 137 -5.31 26.55 -49.54
CA GLU A 137 -4.83 27.26 -50.75
C GLU A 137 -4.75 26.32 -51.97
#